data_AF-A0A1Q3D930-F1
#
_entry.id   AF-A0A1Q3D930-F1
#
_cell.length_a   1.000
_cell.length_b   1.000
_cell.length_c   1.000
_cell.angle_alpha   90.00
_cell.angle_beta   90.00
_cell.angle_gamma   90.00
#
_symmetry.space_group_name_H-M   'P 1'
#
loop_
_entity.id
_entity.type
_entity.pdbx_description
1 polymer ?
#
loop_
_entity_poly.entity_id
_entity_poly.type
_entity_poly.pdbx_seq_one_letter_code
_entity_poly.pdbx_strand_id
1 'polypeptide(L)'
;KANVGTISGTSDLIEGSGMASFVLSNGTQIRITYALYYTKSRRNLLSFKDIRQNDYHIETTNENGNEYLYITGNSSGRKQILEKLPRLSSGLYIMKIREIESHNVVD
;
A
#
# COMPACT_ATOMS: atom_id res chain seq x y z
N LYS A 1 16.19 14.47 4.38
CA LYS A 1 16.15 13.17 5.08
C LYS A 1 15.01 13.13 6.09
N ALA A 2 14.16 12.10 6.04
CA ALA A 2 13.03 11.93 6.95
C ALA A 2 13.35 10.86 8.01
N ASN A 3 13.10 11.17 9.29
CA ASN A 3 13.28 10.21 10.38
C ASN A 3 12.00 9.37 10.56
N VAL A 4 12.16 8.05 10.66
CA VAL A 4 11.04 7.13 10.94
C VAL A 4 11.23 6.52 12.32
N GLY A 5 10.21 6.64 13.17
CA GLY A 5 10.14 5.96 14.45
C GLY A 5 9.79 4.49 14.24
N THR A 6 10.63 3.59 14.75
CA THR A 6 10.36 2.16 14.85
C THR A 6 10.27 1.74 16.32
N ILE A 7 9.81 0.53 16.61
CA ILE A 7 9.83 -0.01 17.98
C ILE A 7 11.25 -0.11 18.57
N SER A 8 12.27 -0.11 17.73
CA SER A 8 13.69 -0.11 18.13
C SER A 8 14.26 1.29 18.31
N GLY A 9 13.45 2.33 18.12
CA GLY A 9 13.86 3.74 18.16
C GLY A 9 13.75 4.43 16.80
N THR A 10 14.14 5.69 16.78
CA THR A 10 14.17 6.51 15.56
C THR A 10 15.37 6.09 14.70
N SER A 11 15.15 5.96 13.39
CA SER A 11 16.20 5.56 12.46
C SER A 11 16.21 6.45 11.21
N ASP A 12 17.40 6.86 10.77
CA ASP A 12 17.65 7.63 9.55
C ASP A 12 17.73 6.70 8.33
N LEU A 13 16.71 5.85 8.14
CA LEU A 13 16.67 4.86 7.05
C LEU A 13 16.24 5.47 5.71
N ILE A 14 15.60 6.63 5.73
CA ILE A 14 14.95 7.17 4.53
C ILE A 14 15.97 7.90 3.66
N GLU A 15 16.16 7.35 2.46
CA GLU A 15 17.12 7.84 1.47
C GLU A 15 16.50 8.89 0.54
N GLY A 16 15.17 8.99 0.50
CA GLY A 16 14.47 10.02 -0.27
C GLY A 16 12.98 10.03 -0.01
N SER A 17 12.29 11.04 -0.53
CA SER A 17 10.84 11.13 -0.50
C SER A 17 10.31 11.76 -1.78
N GLY A 18 9.13 11.37 -2.21
CA GLY A 18 8.55 11.91 -3.43
C GLY A 18 7.16 11.37 -3.72
N MET A 19 6.59 11.78 -4.84
CA MET A 19 5.33 11.23 -5.32
C MET A 19 5.58 9.85 -5.95
N ALA A 20 4.73 8.89 -5.59
CA ALA A 20 4.74 7.56 -6.17
C ALA A 20 3.34 7.18 -6.62
N SER A 21 3.26 6.48 -7.75
CA SER A 21 2.03 5.81 -8.16
C SER A 21 2.33 4.41 -8.65
N PHE A 22 1.42 3.49 -8.37
CA PHE A 22 1.58 2.11 -8.82
C PHE A 22 0.22 1.47 -9.08
N VAL A 23 0.24 0.41 -9.87
CA VAL A 23 -0.95 -0.35 -10.25
C VAL A 23 -0.91 -1.72 -9.59
N LEU A 24 -1.96 -2.06 -8.87
CA LEU A 24 -2.12 -3.36 -8.22
C LEU A 24 -2.57 -4.43 -9.22
N SER A 25 -2.69 -5.67 -8.73
CA SER A 25 -2.88 -6.85 -9.57
C SER A 25 -4.20 -6.89 -10.30
N ASN A 26 -5.25 -6.18 -9.88
CA ASN A 26 -6.50 -6.08 -10.64
C ASN A 26 -6.65 -4.73 -11.36
N GLY A 27 -5.56 -3.96 -11.50
CA GLY A 27 -5.59 -2.68 -12.21
C GLY A 27 -5.94 -1.49 -11.30
N THR A 28 -6.03 -1.69 -9.99
CA THR A 28 -6.30 -0.60 -9.05
C THR A 28 -5.09 0.31 -8.95
N GLN A 29 -5.22 1.58 -9.35
CA GLN A 29 -4.16 2.56 -9.26
C GLN A 29 -4.13 3.18 -7.86
N ILE A 30 -2.95 3.21 -7.25
CA ILE A 30 -2.70 3.91 -5.98
C ILE A 30 -1.76 5.07 -6.25
N ARG A 31 -2.14 6.26 -5.78
CA ARG A 31 -1.31 7.47 -5.79
C ARG A 31 -0.96 7.87 -4.37
N ILE A 32 0.32 8.13 -4.13
CA ILE A 32 0.88 8.56 -2.86
C ILE A 32 1.58 9.90 -3.08
N THR A 33 1.06 10.95 -2.45
CA THR A 33 1.61 12.30 -2.57
C THR A 33 3.00 12.42 -1.91
N TYR A 34 3.22 11.66 -0.83
CA TYR A 34 4.46 11.69 -0.07
C TYR A 34 4.87 10.27 0.34
N ALA A 35 5.53 9.57 -0.57
CA ALA A 35 6.12 8.26 -0.33
C ALA A 35 7.55 8.43 0.22
N LEU A 36 7.95 7.53 1.12
CA LEU A 36 9.31 7.46 1.65
C LEU A 36 10.06 6.31 0.96
N TYR A 37 11.29 6.58 0.53
CA TYR A 37 12.11 5.63 -0.20
C TYR A 37 13.21 5.04 0.69
N TYR A 38 13.29 3.71 0.71
CA TYR A 38 14.33 2.95 1.38
C TYR A 38 14.75 1.79 0.48
N THR A 39 15.88 1.94 -0.23
CA THR A 39 16.32 1.00 -1.29
C THR A 39 16.55 -0.43 -0.78
N LYS A 40 16.94 -0.57 0.49
CA LYS A 40 17.26 -1.88 1.09
C LYS A 40 16.02 -2.65 1.54
N SER A 41 14.84 -2.06 1.43
CA SER A 41 13.61 -2.77 1.81
C SER A 41 13.26 -3.84 0.79
N ARG A 42 13.08 -5.08 1.27
CA ARG A 42 12.54 -6.18 0.45
C ARG A 42 11.02 -6.09 0.24
N ARG A 43 10.33 -5.32 1.10
CA ARG A 43 8.87 -5.17 1.09
C ARG A 43 8.50 -3.72 1.38
N ASN A 44 7.49 -3.22 0.71
CA ASN A 44 6.96 -1.88 0.96
C ASN A 44 5.82 -1.93 1.97
N LEU A 45 5.63 -0.83 2.70
CA LEU A 45 4.47 -0.62 3.54
C LEU A 45 3.54 0.37 2.84
N LEU A 46 2.25 0.07 2.85
CA LEU A 46 1.21 0.98 2.37
C LEU A 46 0.37 1.40 3.56
N SER A 47 0.28 2.71 3.79
CA SER A 47 -0.53 3.20 4.92
C SER A 47 -2.01 3.16 4.56
N PHE A 48 -2.87 2.97 5.57
CA PHE A 48 -4.31 3.09 5.39
C PHE A 48 -4.72 4.50 4.93
N LYS A 49 -3.96 5.53 5.35
CA LYS A 49 -4.17 6.91 4.93
C LYS A 49 -4.04 7.05 3.41
N ASP A 50 -3.01 6.45 2.83
CA ASP A 50 -2.79 6.51 1.38
C ASP A 50 -3.93 5.82 0.62
N ILE A 51 -4.42 4.68 1.13
CA ILE A 51 -5.59 4.00 0.54
C ILE A 51 -6.83 4.90 0.58
N ARG A 52 -7.10 5.54 1.71
CA ARG A 52 -8.24 6.45 1.87
C ARG A 52 -8.15 7.70 1.00
N GLN A 53 -6.94 8.21 0.75
CA GLN A 53 -6.70 9.34 -0.15
C GLN A 53 -6.98 9.02 -1.62
N ASN A 54 -7.06 7.74 -1.98
CA ASN A 54 -7.48 7.27 -3.30
C ASN A 54 -8.97 6.90 -3.34
N ASP A 55 -9.77 7.37 -2.37
CA ASP A 55 -11.20 7.08 -2.23
C ASP A 55 -11.54 5.59 -2.09
N TYR A 56 -10.58 4.79 -1.63
CA TYR A 56 -10.77 3.37 -1.38
C TYR A 56 -10.90 3.07 0.11
N HIS A 57 -11.55 1.96 0.45
CA HIS A 57 -11.69 1.44 1.81
C HIS A 57 -11.06 0.06 1.91
N ILE A 58 -10.77 -0.39 3.13
CA ILE A 58 -10.34 -1.76 3.39
C ILE A 58 -11.27 -2.47 4.37
N GLU A 59 -11.47 -3.76 4.16
CA GLU A 59 -12.24 -4.63 5.05
C GLU A 59 -11.64 -6.04 5.02
N THR A 60 -11.66 -6.74 6.16
CA THR A 60 -11.29 -8.15 6.22
C THR A 60 -12.52 -9.02 5.96
N THR A 61 -12.32 -10.14 5.28
CA THR A 61 -13.39 -11.12 5.04
C THR A 61 -12.84 -12.53 5.04
N ASN A 62 -13.73 -13.51 5.15
CA ASN A 62 -13.41 -14.91 5.01
C ASN A 62 -14.18 -15.49 3.82
N GLU A 63 -13.46 -16.03 2.84
CA GLU A 63 -14.03 -16.76 1.70
C GLU A 63 -13.55 -18.21 1.75
N ASN A 64 -14.48 -19.16 1.84
CA ASN A 64 -14.18 -20.60 1.86
C ASN A 64 -13.12 -20.99 2.91
N GLY A 65 -13.17 -20.36 4.08
CA GLY A 65 -12.22 -20.60 5.18
C GLY A 65 -10.86 -19.89 5.03
N ASN A 66 -10.65 -19.11 3.97
CA ASN A 66 -9.45 -18.31 3.77
C ASN A 66 -9.73 -16.83 4.03
N GLU A 67 -8.87 -16.19 4.82
CA GLU A 67 -8.98 -14.77 5.15
C GLU A 67 -8.33 -13.90 4.06
N TYR A 68 -9.03 -12.81 3.71
CA TYR A 68 -8.59 -11.80 2.76
C TYR A 68 -8.76 -10.40 3.34
N LEU A 69 -7.88 -9.49 2.90
CA LEU A 69 -8.10 -8.05 3.01
C LEU A 69 -8.56 -7.54 1.66
N TYR A 70 -9.73 -6.94 1.61
CA TYR A 70 -10.24 -6.30 0.41
C TYR A 70 -9.86 -4.85 0.36
N ILE A 71 -9.52 -4.38 -0.83
CA ILE A 71 -9.60 -2.96 -1.17
C ILE A 71 -10.90 -2.77 -1.92
N THR A 72 -11.74 -1.87 -1.44
CA THR A 72 -13.06 -1.60 -2.01
C THR A 72 -13.17 -0.15 -2.44
N GLY A 73 -13.90 0.08 -3.53
CA GLY A 73 -14.27 1.41 -4.01
C GLY A 73 -15.78 1.56 -4.08
N ASN A 74 -16.23 2.76 -4.38
CA ASN A 74 -17.62 3.03 -4.72
C ASN A 74 -17.73 3.37 -6.20
N SER A 75 -18.58 2.65 -6.92
CA SER A 75 -18.97 3.05 -8.26
C SER A 75 -20.49 3.02 -8.38
N SER A 76 -21.05 4.16 -8.80
CA SER A 76 -22.49 4.40 -8.91
C SER A 76 -23.27 4.11 -7.62
N GLY A 77 -22.70 4.49 -6.47
CA GLY A 77 -23.32 4.29 -5.15
C GLY A 77 -23.20 2.87 -4.60
N ARG A 78 -22.54 1.95 -5.32
CA ARG A 78 -22.39 0.54 -4.91
C ARG A 78 -20.93 0.23 -4.58
N LYS A 79 -20.75 -0.52 -3.48
CA LYS A 79 -19.46 -1.07 -3.09
C LYS A 79 -18.99 -2.06 -4.17
N GLN A 80 -17.76 -1.90 -4.63
CA GLN A 80 -17.08 -2.84 -5.52
C GLN A 80 -15.77 -3.31 -4.88
N ILE A 81 -15.46 -4.60 -5.06
CA ILE A 81 -14.17 -5.16 -4.64
C ILE A 81 -13.18 -4.89 -5.76
N LEU A 82 -12.17 -4.08 -5.49
CA LEU A 82 -11.13 -3.70 -6.44
C LEU A 82 -9.96 -4.68 -6.37
N GLU A 83 -9.48 -4.98 -5.16
CA GLU A 83 -8.40 -5.94 -4.93
C GLU A 83 -8.77 -6.94 -3.83
N LYS A 84 -8.25 -8.16 -3.96
CA LYS A 84 -8.32 -9.20 -2.94
C LYS A 84 -6.90 -9.58 -2.53
N LEU A 85 -6.51 -9.23 -1.31
CA LEU A 85 -5.17 -9.46 -0.79
C LEU A 85 -5.20 -10.69 0.14
N PRO A 86 -4.53 -11.81 -0.21
CA PRO A 86 -4.54 -12.99 0.63
C PRO A 86 -3.70 -12.76 1.89
N ARG A 87 -4.17 -13.33 3.00
CA ARG A 87 -3.40 -13.40 4.24
C ARG A 87 -2.32 -14.48 4.16
N LEU A 88 -1.12 -14.15 4.61
CA LEU A 88 -0.04 -15.08 4.87
C LEU A 88 -0.16 -15.69 6.28
N SER A 89 0.50 -16.83 6.53
CA SER A 89 0.57 -17.44 7.86
C SER A 89 1.10 -16.50 8.95
N SER A 90 1.92 -15.51 8.57
CA SER A 90 2.41 -14.46 9.47
C SER A 90 1.38 -13.40 9.85
N GLY A 91 0.15 -13.47 9.33
CA GLY A 91 -0.88 -12.43 9.51
C GLY A 91 -0.74 -11.20 8.62
N LEU A 92 0.25 -11.18 7.71
CA LEU A 92 0.44 -10.10 6.76
C LEU A 92 -0.44 -10.33 5.52
N TYR A 93 -1.01 -9.26 4.99
CA TYR A 93 -1.69 -9.27 3.69
C TYR A 93 -0.72 -8.86 2.60
N ILE A 94 -0.62 -9.67 1.54
CA ILE A 94 0.30 -9.41 0.45
C ILE A 94 -0.43 -8.80 -0.75
N MET A 95 0.16 -7.74 -1.31
CA MET A 95 -0.25 -7.15 -2.58
C MET A 95 0.86 -7.33 -3.60
N LYS A 96 0.48 -7.52 -4.86
CA LYS A 96 1.42 -7.58 -5.98
C LYS A 96 1.18 -6.39 -6.89
N ILE A 97 2.25 -5.65 -7.13
CA ILE A 97 2.28 -4.49 -8.01
C ILE A 97 2.61 -4.97 -9.43
N ARG A 98 1.85 -4.49 -10.42
CA ARG A 98 2.09 -4.74 -11.85
C ARG A 98 3.06 -3.71 -12.44
N GLU A 99 2.78 -2.44 -12.19
CA GLU A 99 3.51 -1.31 -12.77
C GLU A 99 3.78 -0.25 -11.68
N ILE A 100 4.94 0.38 -11.74
CA ILE A 100 5.36 1.44 -10.82
C ILE A 100 5.80 2.64 -11.66
N GLU A 101 5.24 3.81 -11.35
CA GLU A 101 5.73 5.10 -11.78
C GLU A 101 6.15 5.89 -10.54
N SER A 102 7.41 6.34 -10.49
CA SER A 102 7.93 7.12 -9.37
C SER A 102 8.73 8.32 -9.86
N HIS A 103 8.41 9.49 -9.34
CA HIS A 103 9.12 10.73 -9.62
C HIS A 103 9.89 11.12 -8.35
N ASN A 104 11.03 10.47 -8.13
CA ASN A 104 11.88 10.76 -6.97
C ASN A 104 12.77 11.96 -7.27
N VAL A 105 12.84 12.91 -6.33
CA VAL A 105 13.95 13.87 -6.25
C VAL A 105 14.96 13.23 -5.29
N VAL A 106 16.15 12.91 -5.80
CA VAL A 106 17.27 12.46 -4.96
C VAL A 106 17.90 13.70 -4.37
N ASP A 107 17.88 13.82 -3.03
CA ASP A 107 18.66 14.82 -2.29
C ASP A 107 20.12 14.37 -2.14
#